data_AF-A0A7J7TFQ6-F1
#
_entry.id   AF-A0A7J7TFQ6-F1
#
_cell.length_a   1.000
_cell.length_b   1.000
_cell.length_c   1.000
_cell.angle_alpha   90.00
_cell.angle_beta   90.00
_cell.angle_gamma   90.00
#
_symmetry.space_group_name_H-M   'P 1'
#
loop_
_entity.id
_entity.type
_entity.pdbx_description
1 polymer ?
#
loop_
_entity_poly.entity_id
_entity_poly.type
_entity_poly.pdbx_seq_one_letter_code
_entity_poly.pdbx_strand_id
1 'polypeptide(L)'
;MGGRALRVLVDMDGVLADFEGGFLKKFRARFPDQPFIALEDRRGFWLSEQYGRLQPGLSEKAISIWESENFFFDLEPLPGAVEAVKQMASLENTAVFICTSPIKKYKYCPYEKETRRS
;
A
#
# COMPACT_ATOMS: atom_id res chain seq x y z
N MET A 1 34.03 -4.78 -19.62
CA MET A 1 33.82 -3.71 -18.62
C MET A 1 32.60 -4.09 -17.78
N GLY A 2 32.79 -4.62 -16.57
CA GLY A 2 31.68 -4.94 -15.66
C GLY A 2 31.34 -3.72 -14.81
N GLY A 3 30.48 -2.83 -15.32
CA GLY A 3 29.99 -1.69 -14.55
C GLY A 3 29.08 -2.17 -13.41
N ARG A 4 29.10 -1.47 -12.27
CA ARG A 4 28.20 -1.76 -11.15
C ARG A 4 26.76 -1.59 -11.62
N ALA A 5 25.94 -2.63 -11.48
CA ALA A 5 24.53 -2.58 -11.84
C ALA A 5 23.81 -1.43 -11.10
N LEU A 6 22.95 -0.72 -11.82
CA LEU A 6 22.00 0.24 -11.25
C LEU A 6 21.11 -0.51 -10.26
N ARG A 7 20.97 0.01 -9.04
CA ARG A 7 20.05 -0.54 -8.04
C ARG A 7 18.84 0.37 -7.93
N VAL A 8 17.66 -0.21 -8.14
CA VAL A 8 16.38 0.48 -7.97
C VAL A 8 15.62 -0.17 -6.81
N LEU A 9 15.22 0.67 -5.85
CA LEU A 9 14.32 0.26 -4.77
C LEU A 9 12.94 0.81 -5.11
N VAL A 10 11.96 -0.08 -5.21
CA VAL A 10 10.58 0.25 -5.56
C VAL A 10 9.73 0.06 -4.32
N ASP A 11 9.07 1.12 -3.86
CA ASP A 11 8.11 1.02 -2.76
C ASP A 11 6.87 0.22 -3.20
N MET A 12 6.06 -0.24 -2.26
CA MET A 12 4.90 -1.09 -2.53
C MET A 12 3.57 -0.35 -2.38
N ASP A 13 3.28 0.22 -1.20
CA ASP A 13 1.98 0.84 -0.91
C ASP A 13 1.89 2.22 -1.57
N GLY A 14 0.93 2.41 -2.48
CA GLY A 14 0.80 3.65 -3.25
C GLY A 14 1.76 3.77 -4.44
N VAL A 15 2.55 2.72 -4.73
CA VAL A 15 3.42 2.62 -5.91
C VAL A 15 3.14 1.37 -6.74
N LEU A 16 3.09 0.20 -6.10
CA LEU A 16 2.71 -1.06 -6.75
C LEU A 16 1.28 -1.46 -6.40
N ALA A 17 0.88 -1.31 -5.14
CA ALA A 17 -0.42 -1.70 -4.62
C ALA A 17 -1.25 -0.45 -4.27
N ASP A 18 -2.52 -0.42 -4.68
CA ASP A 18 -3.42 0.71 -4.44
C ASP A 18 -3.96 0.70 -3.01
N PHE A 19 -3.12 1.13 -2.07
CA PHE A 19 -3.46 1.22 -0.65
C PHE A 19 -4.64 2.17 -0.39
N GLU A 20 -4.63 3.36 -0.98
CA GLU A 20 -5.65 4.39 -0.72
C GLU A 20 -7.03 3.97 -1.27
N GLY A 21 -7.09 3.44 -2.49
CA GLY A 21 -8.33 2.94 -3.08
C GLY A 21 -8.85 1.69 -2.37
N GLY A 22 -7.97 0.72 -2.06
CA GLY A 22 -8.31 -0.48 -1.29
C GLY A 22 -8.83 -0.14 0.12
N PHE A 23 -8.17 0.80 0.80
CA PHE A 23 -8.64 1.36 2.06
C PHE A 23 -10.03 1.96 1.93
N LEU A 24 -10.24 2.90 1.00
CA LEU A 24 -11.50 3.64 0.91
C LEU A 24 -12.67 2.70 0.61
N LYS A 25 -12.45 1.73 -0.29
CA LYS A 25 -13.43 0.67 -0.61
C LYS A 25 -13.83 -0.12 0.63
N LYS A 26 -12.85 -0.65 1.38
CA LYS A 26 -13.11 -1.46 2.58
C LYS A 26 -13.70 -0.61 3.73
N PHE A 27 -13.25 0.64 3.90
CA PHE A 27 -13.78 1.56 4.91
C PHE A 27 -15.26 1.85 4.68
N ARG A 28 -15.65 2.23 3.45
CA ARG A 28 -17.05 2.52 3.11
C ARG A 28 -17.96 1.29 3.23
N ALA A 29 -17.45 0.10 2.94
CA ALA A 29 -18.20 -1.14 3.12
C ALA A 29 -18.42 -1.49 4.60
N ARG A 30 -17.38 -1.31 5.45
CA ARG A 30 -17.44 -1.67 6.88
C ARG A 30 -18.15 -0.62 7.74
N PHE A 31 -18.07 0.65 7.36
CA PHE A 31 -18.61 1.78 8.10
C PHE A 31 -19.49 2.67 7.21
N PRO A 32 -20.63 2.15 6.69
CA PRO A 32 -21.44 2.84 5.68
C PRO A 32 -22.02 4.18 6.16
N ASP A 33 -22.24 4.32 7.48
CA ASP A 33 -22.84 5.51 8.08
C ASP A 33 -21.79 6.54 8.56
N GLN A 34 -20.50 6.29 8.35
CA GLN A 34 -19.44 7.22 8.73
C GLN A 34 -19.05 8.13 7.57
N PRO A 35 -18.66 9.40 7.82
CA PRO A 35 -18.13 10.23 6.77
C PRO A 35 -16.77 9.67 6.31
N PHE A 36 -16.44 9.92 5.05
CA PHE A 36 -15.19 9.48 4.43
C PHE A 36 -14.56 10.63 3.64
N ILE A 37 -13.29 10.44 3.27
CA ILE A 37 -12.53 11.40 2.47
C ILE A 37 -12.40 10.81 1.06
N ALA A 38 -12.85 11.55 0.05
CA ALA A 38 -12.66 11.14 -1.34
C ALA A 38 -11.15 11.16 -1.70
N LEU A 39 -10.74 10.38 -2.70
CA LEU A 39 -9.31 10.24 -3.03
C LEU A 39 -8.70 11.58 -3.46
N GLU A 40 -9.46 12.37 -4.21
CA GLU A 40 -9.15 13.74 -4.64
C GLU A 40 -8.95 14.72 -3.47
N ASP A 41 -9.53 14.43 -2.31
CA ASP A 41 -9.48 15.24 -1.09
C ASP A 41 -8.43 14.74 -0.08
N ARG A 42 -7.73 13.64 -0.38
CA ARG A 42 -6.65 13.13 0.47
C ARG A 42 -5.50 14.12 0.56
N ARG A 43 -5.08 14.44 1.78
CA ARG A 43 -3.94 15.33 2.06
C ARG A 43 -3.07 14.75 3.17
N GLY A 44 -1.77 14.94 3.04
CA GLY A 44 -0.79 14.41 3.98
C GLY A 44 -0.63 12.90 3.88
N PHE A 45 0.52 12.40 4.34
CA PHE A 45 0.88 10.99 4.26
C PHE A 45 0.04 10.11 5.19
N TRP A 46 -0.25 10.58 6.41
CA TRP A 46 -0.94 9.79 7.43
C TRP A 46 -2.46 9.89 7.29
N LEU A 47 -3.05 8.87 6.69
CA LEU A 47 -4.50 8.76 6.49
C LEU A 47 -5.28 8.83 7.81
N SER A 48 -4.84 8.09 8.84
CA SER A 48 -5.49 8.09 10.16
C SER A 48 -5.54 9.48 10.81
N GLU A 49 -4.53 10.32 10.59
CA GLU A 49 -4.53 11.70 11.08
C GLU A 49 -5.61 12.54 10.39
N GLN A 50 -5.76 12.41 9.07
CA GLN A 50 -6.79 13.16 8.34
C GLN A 50 -8.20 12.68 8.76
N TYR A 51 -8.40 11.37 8.91
CA TYR A 51 -9.66 10.81 9.40
C TYR A 51 -9.95 11.25 10.84
N GLY A 52 -8.95 11.28 11.72
CA GLY A 52 -9.12 11.77 13.10
C GLY A 52 -9.52 13.24 13.18
N ARG A 53 -9.11 14.06 12.21
CA ARG A 53 -9.55 15.47 12.10
C ARG A 53 -10.97 15.60 11.55
N LEU A 54 -11.44 14.63 10.76
CA LEU A 54 -12.79 14.65 10.17
C LEU A 54 -13.86 14.44 11.24
N GLN A 55 -13.68 13.45 12.11
CA GLN A 55 -14.58 13.19 13.24
C GLN A 55 -13.86 12.37 14.33
N PRO A 56 -14.11 12.65 15.62
CA PRO A 56 -13.57 11.86 16.72
C PRO A 56 -13.85 10.35 16.56
N GLY A 57 -12.84 9.51 16.81
CA GLY A 57 -12.94 8.05 16.72
C GLY A 57 -12.75 7.46 15.31
N LEU A 58 -12.62 8.30 14.27
CA LEU A 58 -12.38 7.80 12.91
C LEU A 58 -10.94 7.36 12.67
N SER A 59 -9.98 7.88 13.44
CA SER A 59 -8.58 7.42 13.36
C SER A 59 -8.48 5.92 13.65
N GLU A 60 -9.09 5.47 14.74
CA GLU A 60 -9.11 4.08 15.17
C GLU A 60 -9.89 3.18 14.21
N LYS A 61 -11.02 3.67 13.69
CA LYS A 61 -11.79 2.96 12.65
C LYS A 61 -10.97 2.80 11.37
N ALA A 62 -10.30 3.86 10.92
CA ALA A 62 -9.43 3.79 9.75
C ALA A 62 -8.31 2.77 9.97
N ILE A 63 -7.61 2.84 11.11
CA ILE A 63 -6.56 1.87 11.50
C ILE A 63 -7.07 0.44 11.45
N SER A 64 -8.29 0.19 11.93
CA SER A 64 -8.88 -1.15 11.93
C SER A 64 -9.09 -1.78 10.54
N ILE A 65 -9.05 -0.97 9.47
CA ILE A 65 -9.15 -1.45 8.09
C ILE A 65 -7.84 -2.10 7.65
N TRP A 66 -6.70 -1.40 7.71
CA TRP A 66 -5.43 -2.02 7.29
C TRP A 66 -4.84 -2.99 8.30
N GLU A 67 -5.37 -3.02 9.54
CA GLU A 67 -5.05 -4.07 10.50
C GLU A 67 -5.89 -5.35 10.32
N SER A 68 -6.90 -5.35 9.43
CA SER A 68 -7.71 -6.55 9.18
C SER A 68 -6.97 -7.55 8.30
N GLU A 69 -7.27 -8.83 8.50
CA GLU A 69 -6.81 -9.92 7.65
C GLU A 69 -7.20 -9.70 6.18
N ASN A 70 -6.31 -10.09 5.27
CA ASN A 70 -6.39 -9.93 3.83
C ASN A 70 -6.45 -8.47 3.35
N PHE A 71 -6.16 -7.48 4.20
CA PHE A 71 -6.15 -6.10 3.73
C PHE A 71 -5.10 -5.88 2.64
N PHE A 72 -3.85 -6.27 2.90
CA PHE A 72 -2.74 -6.03 1.98
C PHE A 72 -2.74 -7.02 0.81
N PHE A 73 -3.15 -8.27 1.08
CA PHE A 73 -3.25 -9.30 0.03
C PHE A 73 -4.28 -8.95 -1.05
N ASP A 74 -5.41 -8.35 -0.66
CA ASP A 74 -6.48 -7.99 -1.59
C ASP A 74 -6.27 -6.64 -2.32
N LEU A 75 -5.12 -5.98 -2.13
CA LEU A 75 -4.88 -4.71 -2.80
C LEU A 75 -4.67 -4.94 -4.30
N GLU A 76 -5.43 -4.19 -5.10
CA GLU A 76 -5.27 -4.17 -6.55
C GLU A 76 -3.94 -3.50 -6.92
N PRO A 77 -3.27 -3.95 -8.00
CA PRO A 77 -2.09 -3.26 -8.50
C PRO A 77 -2.45 -1.89 -9.07
N LEU A 78 -1.55 -0.92 -8.92
CA LEU A 78 -1.68 0.37 -9.61
C LEU A 78 -1.52 0.18 -11.13
N PRO A 79 -2.26 0.94 -11.96
CA PRO A 79 -2.21 0.79 -13.42
C PRO A 79 -0.78 0.90 -13.97
N GLY A 80 -0.34 -0.14 -14.70
CA GLY A 80 0.98 -0.20 -15.32
C GLY A 80 2.15 -0.50 -14.37
N ALA A 81 1.91 -0.59 -13.05
CA ALA A 81 2.98 -0.77 -12.07
C ALA A 81 3.68 -2.13 -12.21
N VAL A 82 2.90 -3.20 -12.40
CA VAL A 82 3.43 -4.57 -12.57
C VAL A 82 4.24 -4.69 -13.86
N GLU A 83 3.72 -4.15 -14.95
CA GLU A 83 4.36 -4.15 -16.26
C GLU A 83 5.67 -3.36 -16.23
N ALA A 84 5.65 -2.17 -15.61
CA ALA A 84 6.82 -1.31 -15.48
C ALA A 84 7.94 -1.97 -14.67
N VAL A 85 7.63 -2.60 -13.53
CA VAL A 85 8.62 -3.31 -12.72
C VAL A 85 9.20 -4.51 -13.47
N LYS A 86 8.37 -5.28 -14.18
CA LYS A 86 8.85 -6.42 -14.99
C LYS A 86 9.80 -5.96 -16.08
N GLN A 87 9.46 -4.89 -16.80
CA GLN A 87 10.33 -4.30 -17.83
C GLN A 87 11.63 -3.76 -17.24
N MET A 88 11.56 -3.07 -16.10
CA MET A 88 12.72 -2.53 -15.42
C MET A 88 13.68 -3.64 -14.95
N ALA A 89 13.12 -4.75 -14.46
CA ALA A 89 13.90 -5.91 -14.02
C ALA A 89 14.55 -6.68 -15.18
N SER A 90 14.10 -6.50 -16.42
CA SER A 90 14.72 -7.11 -17.61
C SER A 90 15.77 -6.23 -18.27
N LEU A 91 16.03 -5.01 -17.78
CA LEU A 91 17.06 -4.13 -18.33
C LEU A 91 18.46 -4.65 -17.98
N GLU A 92 19.38 -4.52 -18.94
CA GLU A 92 20.79 -4.83 -18.70
C GLU A 92 21.36 -3.97 -17.56
N ASN A 93 22.23 -4.58 -16.75
CA ASN A 93 22.90 -3.92 -15.62
C ASN A 93 21.94 -3.22 -14.65
N THR A 94 20.72 -3.74 -14.46
CA THR A 94 19.73 -3.17 -13.54
C THR A 94 19.24 -4.24 -12.55
N ALA A 95 19.26 -3.92 -11.25
CA ALA A 95 18.78 -4.77 -10.18
C ALA A 95 17.65 -4.06 -9.42
N VAL A 96 16.44 -4.63 -9.51
CA VAL A 96 15.22 -4.06 -8.91
C VAL A 96 14.86 -4.85 -7.65
N PHE A 97 14.59 -4.14 -6.56
CA PHE A 97 14.13 -4.71 -5.30
C PHE A 97 12.88 -3.99 -4.84
N ILE A 98 11.91 -4.73 -4.32
CA ILE A 98 10.79 -4.13 -3.60
C ILE A 98 11.29 -3.79 -2.19
N CYS A 99 11.14 -2.53 -1.78
CA CYS A 99 11.56 -2.02 -0.48
C CYS A 99 10.37 -1.33 0.17
N THR A 100 9.68 -2.03 1.08
CA THR A 100 8.45 -1.56 1.74
C THR A 100 8.59 -1.64 3.25
N SER A 101 7.85 -0.79 3.96
CA SER A 101 7.80 -0.79 5.42
C SER A 101 6.59 -1.59 5.93
N PRO A 102 6.75 -2.43 6.97
CA PRO A 102 5.60 -3.04 7.64
C PRO A 102 4.84 -2.01 8.50
N ILE A 103 3.54 -2.19 8.67
CA ILE A 103 2.78 -1.43 9.68
C ILE A 103 3.19 -1.85 11.10
N LYS A 104 2.98 -0.97 12.09
CA LYS A 104 3.33 -1.21 13.50
C LYS A 104 2.71 -2.50 14.07
N LYS A 105 1.47 -2.83 13.68
CA LYS A 105 0.80 -4.06 14.09
C LYS A 105 1.04 -5.16 13.06
N TYR A 106 2.15 -5.86 13.25
CA TYR A 106 2.76 -6.79 12.30
C TYR A 106 2.02 -8.13 12.10
N LYS A 107 0.84 -8.36 12.68
CA LYS A 107 0.22 -9.70 12.69
C LYS A 107 -0.06 -10.24 11.28
N TYR A 108 -0.52 -9.38 10.37
CA TYR A 108 -0.96 -9.76 9.02
C TYR A 108 -0.06 -9.15 7.93
N CYS A 109 0.40 -7.91 8.12
CA CYS A 109 1.08 -7.12 7.09
C CYS A 109 2.35 -7.74 6.49
N PRO A 110 3.38 -8.20 7.24
CA PRO A 110 4.59 -8.76 6.64
C PRO A 110 4.32 -10.02 5.81
N TYR A 111 3.45 -10.91 6.29
CA TYR A 111 3.15 -12.18 5.63
C TYR A 111 2.29 -12.01 4.37
N GLU A 112 1.38 -11.03 4.36
CA GLU A 112 0.59 -10.71 3.16
C GLU A 112 1.42 -9.99 2.10
N LYS A 113 2.47 -9.26 2.51
CA LYS A 113 3.42 -8.60 1.60
C LYS A 113 4.49 -9.55 1.05
N GLU A 114 4.84 -10.59 1.81
CA GLU A 114 5.81 -11.61 1.40
C GLU A 114 5.13 -12.95 1.13
N THR A 115 4.84 -13.24 -0.14
CA THR A 115 4.56 -14.62 -0.55
C THR A 115 5.87 -15.40 -0.52
N ARG A 116 6.01 -16.35 0.42
CA ARG A 116 7.09 -17.35 0.38
C ARG A 116 6.99 -18.06 -0.97
N ARG A 117 8.07 -18.02 -1.76
CA ARG A 117 8.20 -18.87 -2.95
C ARG A 117 8.07 -20.32 -2.50
N SER A 118 7.05 -21.01 -3.01
CA SER A 118 7.04 -22.47 -3.15
C SER A 118 7.97 -22.88 -4.29
#